data_AF-A0A1X7T4W0-F1
#
_entry.id   AF-A0A1X7T4W0-F1
#
_cell.length_a   1.000
_cell.length_b   1.000
_cell.length_c   1.000
_cell.angle_alpha   90.00
_cell.angle_beta   90.00
_cell.angle_gamma   90.00
#
_symmetry.space_group_name_H-M   'P 1'
#
loop_
_entity.id
_entity.type
_entity.pdbx_description
1 polymer ?
#
loop_
_entity_poly.entity_id
_entity_poly.type
_entity_poly.pdbx_seq_one_letter_code
_entity_poly.pdbx_strand_id
1 'polypeptide(L)'
;MSDSTMNCPSGFRLYQSGGVRACGRATSSVGSCTSVQFPSNGISYFQVCGRVTGYQYTSPDAVLDQHGSNHNNLNGDYVDGVSITHGSPRQHVWTLMAGNYEQNDNTDYNCPCANDSTQQVQSFVGDHYFCESGIATGGWQYQLYTSDPLWDGQSCGSAESPCCNVPGIPWFHRDYGNTTTTDYIELRVCGDEGTSNEDVPVSYYEIYVQ
;
A
#
# COMPACT_ATOMS: atom_id res chain seq x y z
N MET A 1 18.48 10.66 24.23
CA MET A 1 18.49 10.53 22.76
C MET A 1 17.43 9.49 22.43
N SER A 2 16.25 9.93 22.00
CA SER A 2 15.23 9.01 21.48
C SER A 2 15.69 8.60 20.09
N ASP A 3 15.91 7.31 19.88
CA ASP A 3 16.17 6.76 18.56
C ASP A 3 15.05 7.21 17.60
N SER A 4 15.39 7.91 16.52
CA SER A 4 14.43 8.41 15.53
C SER A 4 13.68 7.27 14.82
N THR A 5 14.12 6.02 15.01
CA THR A 5 13.41 4.83 14.56
C THR A 5 12.27 4.41 15.50
N MET A 6 12.11 5.02 16.68
CA MET A 6 11.12 4.65 17.71
C MET A 6 9.75 5.33 17.59
N ASN A 7 9.58 6.31 16.70
CA ASN A 7 8.32 7.04 16.53
C ASN A 7 7.85 6.97 15.08
N CYS A 8 6.53 6.92 14.87
CA CYS A 8 5.98 7.02 13.52
C CYS A 8 6.25 8.42 12.93
N PRO A 9 6.31 8.57 11.60
CA PRO A 9 6.37 9.89 10.98
C PRO A 9 5.21 10.77 11.47
N SER A 10 5.41 12.08 11.44
CA SER A 10 4.38 13.02 11.91
C SER A 10 3.04 12.78 11.21
N GLY A 11 1.95 12.70 11.97
CA GLY A 11 0.60 12.42 11.48
C GLY A 11 0.22 10.94 11.45
N PHE A 12 1.19 10.02 11.45
CA PHE A 12 0.90 8.58 11.46
C PHE A 12 0.57 8.08 12.86
N ARG A 13 -0.31 7.09 12.92
CA ARG A 13 -0.69 6.41 14.16
C ARG A 13 0.17 5.17 14.35
N LEU A 14 0.56 4.89 15.60
CA LEU A 14 1.26 3.67 15.95
C LEU A 14 0.33 2.47 16.07
N TYR A 15 0.70 1.38 15.40
CA TYR A 15 0.20 0.03 15.62
C TYR A 15 1.30 -0.82 16.26
N GLN A 16 0.96 -1.54 17.32
CA GLN A 16 1.91 -2.40 18.03
C GLN A 16 1.22 -3.64 18.57
N SER A 17 1.56 -4.81 18.02
CA SER A 17 1.04 -6.12 18.41
C SER A 17 2.01 -7.21 17.97
N GLY A 18 2.05 -8.36 18.65
CA GLY A 18 2.83 -9.51 18.21
C GLY A 18 4.35 -9.28 18.07
N GLY A 19 4.90 -8.24 18.71
CA GLY A 19 6.30 -7.82 18.52
C GLY A 19 6.54 -6.96 17.27
N VAL A 20 5.53 -6.78 16.43
CA VAL A 20 5.54 -5.87 15.28
C VAL A 20 5.19 -4.46 15.72
N ARG A 21 5.90 -3.49 15.13
CA ARG A 21 5.63 -2.06 15.26
C ARG A 21 5.48 -1.47 13.86
N ALA A 22 4.35 -0.84 13.60
CA ALA A 22 4.00 -0.30 12.28
C ALA A 22 3.25 1.04 12.41
N CYS A 23 3.18 1.79 11.32
CA CYS A 23 2.64 3.14 11.27
C CYS A 23 1.53 3.21 10.22
N GLY A 24 0.30 3.41 10.70
CA GLY A 24 -0.91 3.50 9.87
C GLY A 24 -1.44 4.93 9.78
N ARG A 25 -2.64 5.07 9.23
CA ARG A 25 -3.30 6.36 9.02
C ARG A 25 -3.60 7.06 10.34
N ALA A 26 -3.66 8.39 10.29
CA ALA A 26 -4.30 9.18 11.34
C ALA A 26 -5.74 8.69 11.55
N THR A 27 -6.21 8.67 12.79
CA THR A 27 -7.57 8.20 13.10
C THR A 27 -8.61 9.00 12.31
N SER A 28 -9.40 8.28 11.52
CA SER A 28 -10.50 8.82 10.71
C SER A 28 -11.71 7.89 10.79
N SER A 29 -12.90 8.49 10.72
CA SER A 29 -14.20 7.79 10.63
C SER A 29 -14.68 7.63 9.18
N VAL A 30 -13.91 8.10 8.22
CA VAL A 30 -14.16 8.05 6.77
C VAL A 30 -12.85 7.69 6.06
N GLY A 31 -12.94 7.39 4.77
CA GLY A 31 -11.78 7.23 3.92
C GLY A 31 -10.81 8.41 3.99
N SER A 32 -9.53 8.10 3.98
CA SER A 32 -8.46 9.08 4.19
C SER A 32 -7.09 8.54 3.77
N CYS A 33 -6.15 9.48 3.60
CA CYS A 33 -4.73 9.16 3.48
C CYS A 33 -3.90 9.96 4.48
N THR A 34 -2.84 9.33 4.99
CA THR A 34 -1.79 10.00 5.77
C THR A 34 -0.48 9.88 5.01
N SER A 35 0.24 10.99 4.84
CA SER A 35 1.43 11.02 3.98
C SER A 35 2.67 11.56 4.66
N VAL A 36 3.81 11.14 4.12
CA VAL A 36 5.14 11.67 4.41
C VAL A 36 5.84 11.96 3.08
N GLN A 37 6.50 13.11 3.01
CA GLN A 37 7.24 13.54 1.83
C GLN A 37 8.75 13.48 2.09
N PHE A 38 9.48 13.04 1.07
CA PHE A 38 10.93 12.94 1.03
C PHE A 38 11.44 13.89 -0.04
N PRO A 39 12.09 15.01 0.33
CA PRO A 39 12.64 15.93 -0.66
C PRO A 39 13.78 15.26 -1.43
N SER A 40 13.81 15.47 -2.75
CA SER A 40 14.93 15.05 -3.61
C SER A 40 16.24 15.79 -3.27
N ASN A 41 16.15 16.93 -2.58
CA ASN A 41 17.26 17.84 -2.31
C ASN A 41 17.99 18.29 -3.59
N GLY A 42 17.25 18.44 -4.70
CA GLY A 42 17.78 18.86 -5.99
C GLY A 42 18.48 17.75 -6.78
N ILE A 43 18.42 16.51 -6.30
CA ILE A 43 18.87 15.33 -7.07
C ILE A 43 17.86 15.11 -8.20
N SER A 44 18.37 15.16 -9.43
CA SER A 44 17.60 14.83 -10.62
C SER A 44 17.57 13.32 -10.80
N TYR A 45 16.41 12.75 -11.08
CA TYR A 45 16.22 11.31 -11.26
C TYR A 45 15.23 11.00 -12.38
N PHE A 46 15.37 9.83 -12.99
CA PHE A 46 14.48 9.25 -13.99
C PHE A 46 14.06 7.81 -13.62
N GLN A 47 14.59 7.25 -12.53
CA GLN A 47 14.16 5.98 -11.99
C GLN A 47 13.83 6.08 -10.50
N VAL A 48 12.87 5.29 -10.05
CA VAL A 48 12.54 5.10 -8.64
C VAL A 48 12.43 3.60 -8.37
N CYS A 49 13.13 3.09 -7.36
CA CYS A 49 12.96 1.73 -6.89
C CYS A 49 12.90 1.67 -5.38
N GLY A 50 12.34 0.60 -4.84
CA GLY A 50 12.23 0.47 -3.41
C GLY A 50 11.42 -0.75 -3.01
N ARG A 51 11.22 -0.89 -1.71
CA ARG A 51 10.30 -1.88 -1.15
C ARG A 51 9.63 -1.31 0.09
N VAL A 52 8.45 -1.83 0.39
CA VAL A 52 7.65 -1.47 1.55
C VAL A 52 7.19 -2.75 2.21
N THR A 53 7.22 -2.81 3.54
CA THR A 53 6.63 -3.89 4.32
C THR A 53 5.48 -3.34 5.13
N GLY A 54 4.27 -3.77 4.77
CA GLY A 54 3.04 -3.44 5.45
C GLY A 54 2.44 -4.63 6.18
N TYR A 55 1.33 -4.37 6.85
CA TYR A 55 0.52 -5.39 7.48
C TYR A 55 -0.95 -5.08 7.27
N GLN A 56 -1.76 -6.11 7.10
CA GLN A 56 -3.20 -5.95 7.08
C GLN A 56 -3.69 -5.64 8.50
N TYR A 57 -4.41 -4.55 8.67
CA TYR A 57 -5.26 -4.35 9.83
C TYR A 57 -6.70 -4.52 9.38
N THR A 58 -7.37 -5.53 9.95
CA THR A 58 -8.80 -5.81 9.76
C THR A 58 -9.18 -6.13 8.32
N SER A 59 -9.99 -5.31 7.65
CA SER A 59 -10.65 -5.67 6.39
C SER A 59 -10.34 -4.83 5.14
N PRO A 60 -9.07 -4.48 4.83
CA PRO A 60 -8.75 -3.79 3.59
C PRO A 60 -9.30 -4.52 2.36
N ASP A 61 -9.76 -3.81 1.35
CA ASP A 61 -10.42 -4.40 0.18
C ASP A 61 -9.81 -3.97 -1.17
N ALA A 62 -8.51 -3.72 -1.14
CA ALA A 62 -7.65 -3.34 -2.25
C ALA A 62 -8.08 -2.03 -2.94
N VAL A 63 -8.92 -2.10 -3.98
CA VAL A 63 -9.34 -0.94 -4.78
C VAL A 63 -10.84 -0.92 -5.00
N LEU A 64 -11.61 -1.50 -4.09
CA LEU A 64 -13.06 -1.46 -4.18
C LEU A 64 -13.56 -0.02 -4.29
N ASP A 65 -14.63 0.19 -5.06
CA ASP A 65 -15.19 1.52 -5.32
C ASP A 65 -16.60 1.70 -4.72
N GLN A 66 -17.01 0.78 -3.83
CA GLN A 66 -18.34 0.80 -3.22
C GLN A 66 -18.42 1.75 -2.02
N HIS A 67 -17.31 2.02 -1.33
CA HIS A 67 -17.28 2.78 -0.08
C HIS A 67 -16.80 4.23 -0.25
N GLY A 68 -16.17 4.55 -1.39
CA GLY A 68 -15.73 5.91 -1.74
C GLY A 68 -16.02 6.34 -3.18
N SER A 69 -15.91 7.63 -3.46
CA SER A 69 -15.99 8.19 -4.83
C SER A 69 -14.62 8.47 -5.46
N ASN A 70 -13.54 8.16 -4.73
CA ASN A 70 -12.18 8.51 -5.08
C ASN A 70 -11.44 7.41 -5.83
N HIS A 71 -12.09 6.30 -6.20
CA HIS A 71 -11.46 5.20 -6.93
C HIS A 71 -10.62 5.69 -8.12
N ASN A 72 -11.08 6.66 -8.92
CA ASN A 72 -10.33 7.21 -10.06
C ASN A 72 -9.56 8.52 -9.76
N ASN A 73 -9.26 8.80 -8.50
CA ASN A 73 -8.65 10.05 -8.06
C ASN A 73 -7.32 9.78 -7.34
N LEU A 74 -6.19 9.96 -8.05
CA LEU A 74 -4.84 9.83 -7.48
C LEU A 74 -4.62 10.73 -6.25
N ASN A 75 -5.36 11.84 -6.13
CA ASN A 75 -5.25 12.72 -4.95
C ASN A 75 -6.11 12.28 -3.77
N GLY A 76 -7.04 11.35 -3.97
CA GLY A 76 -7.87 10.77 -2.94
C GLY A 76 -7.25 9.53 -2.32
N ASP A 77 -8.11 8.83 -1.60
CA ASP A 77 -8.02 7.54 -0.94
C ASP A 77 -8.51 6.43 -1.89
N TYR A 78 -7.89 6.34 -3.07
CA TYR A 78 -8.31 5.41 -4.12
C TYR A 78 -7.93 3.94 -3.88
N VAL A 79 -7.19 3.68 -2.80
CA VAL A 79 -6.59 2.39 -2.50
C VAL A 79 -6.50 2.18 -1.00
N ASP A 80 -6.77 0.95 -0.61
CA ASP A 80 -6.45 0.38 0.67
C ASP A 80 -5.02 -0.14 0.65
N GLY A 81 -4.10 0.66 1.17
CA GLY A 81 -2.67 0.35 1.07
C GLY A 81 -1.79 1.57 0.97
N VAL A 82 -0.71 1.44 0.21
CA VAL A 82 0.33 2.46 0.04
C VAL A 82 0.33 3.01 -1.37
N SER A 83 0.18 4.33 -1.50
CA SER A 83 0.37 5.08 -2.74
C SER A 83 1.72 5.79 -2.71
N ILE A 84 2.61 5.42 -3.62
CA ILE A 84 3.89 6.11 -3.83
C ILE A 84 3.74 7.03 -5.04
N THR A 85 4.03 8.31 -4.82
CA THR A 85 3.85 9.35 -5.84
C THR A 85 5.01 10.34 -5.86
N HIS A 86 5.09 11.17 -6.89
CA HIS A 86 6.02 12.29 -6.92
C HIS A 86 5.37 13.58 -7.41
N GLY A 87 5.94 14.70 -6.97
CA GLY A 87 5.68 16.02 -7.55
C GLY A 87 4.33 16.63 -7.24
N SER A 88 4.15 17.86 -7.76
CA SER A 88 2.91 18.63 -7.68
C SER A 88 2.69 19.36 -9.02
N PRO A 89 1.73 18.93 -9.87
CA PRO A 89 0.67 17.96 -9.58
C PRO A 89 1.21 16.55 -9.33
N ARG A 90 0.51 15.81 -8.47
CA ARG A 90 0.87 14.45 -8.06
C ARG A 90 0.90 13.52 -9.27
N GLN A 91 1.96 12.73 -9.38
CA GLN A 91 2.14 11.71 -10.41
C GLN A 91 2.38 10.34 -9.75
N HIS A 92 1.85 9.29 -10.36
CA HIS A 92 1.94 7.92 -9.85
C HIS A 92 3.35 7.33 -10.04
N VAL A 93 3.86 6.66 -9.00
CA VAL A 93 5.10 5.86 -9.06
C VAL A 93 4.73 4.38 -8.95
N TRP A 94 4.08 3.99 -7.84
CA TRP A 94 3.72 2.62 -7.53
C TRP A 94 2.55 2.58 -6.54
N THR A 95 1.73 1.52 -6.60
CA THR A 95 0.69 1.24 -5.60
C THR A 95 0.99 -0.10 -4.92
N LEU A 96 0.90 -0.19 -3.60
CA LEU A 96 0.91 -1.46 -2.88
C LEU A 96 -0.43 -1.65 -2.18
N MET A 97 -1.23 -2.59 -2.65
CA MET A 97 -2.62 -2.79 -2.27
C MET A 97 -2.73 -3.90 -1.21
N ALA A 98 -3.58 -3.74 -0.20
CA ALA A 98 -3.92 -4.81 0.73
C ALA A 98 -5.28 -5.38 0.35
N GLY A 99 -5.31 -6.65 -0.06
CA GLY A 99 -6.56 -7.39 -0.22
C GLY A 99 -7.07 -7.94 1.11
N ASN A 100 -8.34 -8.35 1.15
CA ASN A 100 -8.95 -8.84 2.37
C ASN A 100 -8.61 -10.31 2.63
N TYR A 101 -8.57 -11.12 1.56
CA TYR A 101 -8.36 -12.56 1.61
C TYR A 101 -7.39 -13.06 0.54
N GLU A 102 -6.57 -14.05 0.88
CA GLU A 102 -5.69 -14.74 -0.07
C GLU A 102 -6.45 -15.77 -0.95
N GLN A 103 -7.70 -16.07 -0.59
CA GLN A 103 -8.58 -17.06 -1.21
C GLN A 103 -9.87 -16.40 -1.73
N ASN A 104 -10.63 -17.11 -2.56
CA ASN A 104 -11.88 -16.62 -3.15
C ASN A 104 -13.08 -16.71 -2.17
N ASP A 105 -12.87 -16.32 -0.91
CA ASP A 105 -13.93 -16.17 0.09
C ASP A 105 -14.87 -15.02 -0.31
N ASN A 106 -14.33 -13.92 -0.83
CA ASN A 106 -15.07 -12.88 -1.54
C ASN A 106 -14.21 -12.22 -2.62
N THR A 107 -14.51 -12.52 -3.89
CA THR A 107 -13.75 -12.02 -5.05
C THR A 107 -13.78 -10.50 -5.20
N ASP A 108 -14.76 -9.83 -4.60
CA ASP A 108 -14.87 -8.37 -4.63
C ASP A 108 -13.88 -7.70 -3.68
N TYR A 109 -13.29 -8.39 -2.70
CA TYR A 109 -12.33 -7.79 -1.76
C TYR A 109 -10.90 -8.31 -1.97
N ASN A 110 -10.70 -9.13 -3.00
CA ASN A 110 -9.42 -9.74 -3.30
C ASN A 110 -8.51 -8.79 -4.06
N CYS A 111 -7.22 -9.11 -4.07
CA CYS A 111 -6.29 -8.42 -4.91
C CYS A 111 -6.68 -8.44 -6.40
N PRO A 112 -6.47 -7.36 -7.18
CA PRO A 112 -6.85 -7.32 -8.60
C PRO A 112 -6.13 -8.36 -9.47
N CYS A 113 -4.95 -8.79 -9.05
CA CYS A 113 -4.16 -9.83 -9.71
C CYS A 113 -4.58 -11.27 -9.32
N ALA A 114 -5.43 -11.44 -8.30
CA ALA A 114 -5.84 -12.76 -7.83
C ALA A 114 -6.75 -13.45 -8.86
N ASN A 115 -6.69 -14.79 -8.89
CA ASN A 115 -7.56 -15.60 -9.75
C ASN A 115 -9.04 -15.34 -9.41
N ASP A 116 -9.86 -15.13 -10.44
CA ASP A 116 -11.30 -14.82 -10.33
C ASP A 116 -11.66 -13.49 -9.64
N SER A 117 -10.67 -12.64 -9.36
CA SER A 117 -10.91 -11.29 -8.83
C SER A 117 -11.75 -10.47 -9.81
N THR A 118 -12.72 -9.73 -9.28
CA THR A 118 -13.59 -8.82 -10.04
C THR A 118 -13.07 -7.38 -10.05
N GLN A 119 -12.09 -7.09 -9.18
CA GLN A 119 -11.50 -5.78 -8.98
C GLN A 119 -10.85 -5.23 -10.25
N GLN A 120 -11.04 -3.93 -10.49
CA GLN A 120 -10.50 -3.24 -11.65
C GLN A 120 -9.49 -2.18 -11.20
N VAL A 121 -8.25 -2.32 -11.66
CA VAL A 121 -7.19 -1.35 -11.34
C VAL A 121 -7.43 -0.03 -12.08
N GLN A 122 -7.14 1.09 -11.42
CA GLN A 122 -7.23 2.40 -12.02
C GLN A 122 -6.28 2.56 -13.21
N SER A 123 -6.72 3.31 -14.21
CA SER A 123 -5.92 3.57 -15.42
C SER A 123 -4.57 4.24 -15.15
N PHE A 124 -4.46 5.06 -14.11
CA PHE A 124 -3.20 5.71 -13.73
C PHE A 124 -2.22 4.79 -12.98
N VAL A 125 -2.70 3.69 -12.40
CA VAL A 125 -1.86 2.68 -11.76
C VAL A 125 -1.33 1.70 -12.83
N GLY A 126 -2.22 1.21 -13.70
CA GLY A 126 -1.89 0.21 -14.71
C GLY A 126 -1.23 -1.02 -14.07
N ASP A 127 -0.09 -1.45 -14.60
CA ASP A 127 0.65 -2.63 -14.11
C ASP A 127 1.67 -2.31 -13.00
N HIS A 128 1.68 -1.07 -12.48
CA HIS A 128 2.68 -0.60 -11.51
C HIS A 128 2.15 -0.74 -10.08
N TYR A 129 1.83 -1.98 -9.71
CA TYR A 129 1.36 -2.29 -8.37
C TYR A 129 1.83 -3.66 -7.88
N PHE A 130 1.82 -3.80 -6.57
CA PHE A 130 1.78 -5.10 -5.88
C PHE A 130 0.48 -5.18 -5.09
N CYS A 131 -0.01 -6.39 -4.87
CA CYS A 131 -1.14 -6.62 -3.99
C CYS A 131 -0.94 -7.92 -3.23
N GLU A 132 -1.31 -7.94 -1.96
CA GLU A 132 -1.24 -9.13 -1.10
C GLU A 132 -2.28 -9.02 0.03
N SER A 133 -2.70 -10.14 0.60
CA SER A 133 -3.53 -10.23 1.79
C SER A 133 -2.79 -10.99 2.87
N GLY A 134 -3.04 -10.63 4.14
CA GLY A 134 -2.49 -11.34 5.29
C GLY A 134 -3.45 -12.35 5.92
N ILE A 135 -4.55 -12.68 5.23
CA ILE A 135 -5.60 -13.59 5.72
C ILE A 135 -5.86 -14.72 4.71
N ALA A 136 -5.31 -15.89 5.01
CA ALA A 136 -5.54 -17.09 4.22
C ALA A 136 -7.02 -17.53 4.16
N THR A 137 -7.70 -17.63 5.31
CA THR A 137 -9.10 -18.11 5.42
C THR A 137 -9.75 -17.66 6.73
N GLY A 138 -11.08 -17.77 6.83
CA GLY A 138 -11.79 -17.77 8.12
C GLY A 138 -12.36 -16.42 8.57
N GLY A 139 -12.40 -15.44 7.66
CA GLY A 139 -12.91 -14.11 7.95
C GLY A 139 -11.91 -13.25 8.72
N TRP A 140 -11.98 -11.94 8.51
CA TRP A 140 -11.17 -10.99 9.26
C TRP A 140 -11.66 -10.81 10.70
N GLN A 141 -10.78 -10.30 11.54
CA GLN A 141 -10.97 -9.99 12.95
C GLN A 141 -10.45 -8.58 13.19
N TYR A 142 -10.92 -7.92 14.27
CA TYR A 142 -10.47 -6.58 14.66
C TYR A 142 -9.04 -6.57 15.25
N GLN A 143 -8.04 -6.88 14.42
CA GLN A 143 -6.64 -7.01 14.82
C GLN A 143 -5.65 -6.65 13.70
N LEU A 144 -4.38 -6.51 14.09
CA LEU A 144 -3.24 -6.43 13.19
C LEU A 144 -2.73 -7.84 12.88
N TYR A 145 -2.73 -8.23 11.62
CA TYR A 145 -2.21 -9.52 11.15
C TYR A 145 -0.70 -9.41 11.00
N THR A 146 0.04 -10.00 11.95
CA THR A 146 1.50 -9.82 12.06
C THR A 146 2.31 -11.04 11.65
N SER A 147 1.63 -12.18 11.47
CA SER A 147 2.25 -13.42 10.99
C SER A 147 2.57 -13.39 9.51
N ASP A 148 1.95 -12.49 8.77
CA ASP A 148 2.06 -12.40 7.32
C ASP A 148 2.27 -10.95 6.87
N PRO A 149 3.53 -10.53 6.67
CA PRO A 149 3.85 -9.21 6.14
C PRO A 149 3.42 -9.07 4.69
N LEU A 150 2.82 -7.93 4.34
CA LEU A 150 2.36 -7.68 2.99
C LEU A 150 3.49 -7.27 2.04
N TRP A 151 3.32 -7.65 0.78
CA TRP A 151 4.13 -7.34 -0.40
C TRP A 151 5.53 -7.93 -0.37
N ASP A 152 5.69 -9.07 0.32
CA ASP A 152 6.93 -9.83 0.37
C ASP A 152 6.95 -11.04 -0.59
N GLY A 153 5.79 -11.37 -1.17
CA GLY A 153 5.62 -12.46 -2.13
C GLY A 153 5.68 -13.85 -1.48
N GLN A 154 5.40 -13.95 -0.17
CA GLN A 154 5.44 -15.19 0.59
C GLN A 154 4.08 -15.51 1.21
N SER A 155 3.92 -16.73 1.72
CA SER A 155 2.70 -17.18 2.41
C SER A 155 1.38 -17.14 1.63
N CYS A 156 1.38 -16.75 0.35
CA CYS A 156 0.15 -16.54 -0.40
C CYS A 156 -0.66 -17.80 -0.67
N GLY A 157 -1.96 -17.67 -0.47
CA GLY A 157 -2.98 -18.62 -0.90
C GLY A 157 -3.02 -18.86 -2.41
N SER A 158 -3.75 -19.90 -2.80
CA SER A 158 -3.84 -20.34 -4.19
C SER A 158 -4.49 -19.31 -5.12
N ALA A 159 -5.49 -18.56 -4.64
CA ALA A 159 -6.13 -17.54 -5.45
C ALA A 159 -5.21 -16.34 -5.67
N GLU A 160 -4.48 -15.92 -4.64
CA GLU A 160 -3.54 -14.80 -4.68
C GLU A 160 -2.17 -15.14 -5.30
N SER A 161 -1.89 -16.42 -5.57
CA SER A 161 -0.61 -16.85 -6.15
C SER A 161 -0.11 -16.05 -7.37
N PRO A 162 -0.94 -15.52 -8.30
CA PRO A 162 -0.43 -14.67 -9.38
C PRO A 162 0.13 -13.33 -8.89
N CYS A 163 -0.42 -12.78 -7.80
CA CYS A 163 0.04 -11.54 -7.18
C CYS A 163 1.44 -11.67 -6.55
N CYS A 164 1.73 -12.83 -5.98
CA CYS A 164 2.99 -13.08 -5.29
C CYS A 164 4.10 -13.57 -6.21
N ASN A 165 3.75 -14.00 -7.43
CA ASN A 165 4.69 -14.41 -8.45
C ASN A 165 4.96 -13.32 -9.50
N VAL A 166 4.66 -12.06 -9.20
CA VAL A 166 4.97 -10.93 -10.08
C VAL A 166 6.48 -10.67 -10.14
N PRO A 167 7.03 -10.31 -11.30
CA PRO A 167 8.45 -9.98 -11.40
C PRO A 167 8.82 -8.79 -10.49
N GLY A 168 9.91 -8.95 -9.73
CA GLY A 168 10.52 -7.87 -8.96
C GLY A 168 10.11 -7.82 -7.49
N ILE A 169 8.97 -8.37 -7.07
CA ILE A 169 8.54 -8.39 -5.66
C ILE A 169 9.65 -8.97 -4.75
N PRO A 170 10.01 -8.32 -3.62
CA PRO A 170 9.36 -7.16 -2.98
C PRO A 170 9.79 -5.78 -3.51
N TRP A 171 10.62 -5.72 -4.53
CA TRP A 171 11.19 -4.49 -5.07
C TRP A 171 10.39 -3.96 -6.26
N PHE A 172 9.74 -2.82 -6.07
CA PHE A 172 9.16 -2.08 -7.18
C PHE A 172 10.26 -1.32 -7.94
N HIS A 173 10.03 -1.11 -9.24
CA HIS A 173 10.91 -0.31 -10.09
C HIS A 173 10.10 0.43 -11.14
N ARG A 174 10.22 1.76 -11.13
CA ARG A 174 9.58 2.69 -12.06
C ARG A 174 10.65 3.41 -12.86
N ASP A 175 10.57 3.29 -14.18
CA ASP A 175 11.50 3.91 -15.13
C ASP A 175 10.74 4.92 -16.01
N TYR A 176 11.17 6.19 -15.97
CA TYR A 176 10.62 7.30 -16.77
C TYR A 176 11.38 7.52 -18.08
N GLY A 177 12.29 6.60 -18.44
CA GLY A 177 13.14 6.66 -19.63
C GLY A 177 14.13 7.81 -19.54
N ASN A 178 14.04 8.76 -20.47
CA ASN A 178 14.93 9.94 -20.50
C ASN A 178 14.32 11.17 -19.80
N THR A 179 13.12 11.04 -19.22
CA THR A 179 12.46 12.15 -18.53
C THR A 179 12.97 12.21 -17.10
N THR A 180 13.68 13.29 -16.78
CA THR A 180 14.19 13.52 -15.43
C THR A 180 13.31 14.52 -14.68
N THR A 181 13.26 14.36 -13.35
CA THR A 181 12.59 15.30 -12.44
C THR A 181 13.42 15.48 -11.17
N THR A 182 13.13 16.55 -10.43
CA THR A 182 13.67 16.82 -9.08
C THR A 182 12.55 16.85 -8.04
N ASP A 183 11.39 16.28 -8.38
CA ASP A 183 10.23 16.24 -7.50
C ASP A 183 10.53 15.53 -6.18
N TYR A 184 9.79 15.86 -5.12
CA TYR A 184 9.79 15.02 -3.92
C TYR A 184 9.14 13.67 -4.23
N ILE A 185 9.52 12.65 -3.46
CA ILE A 185 8.75 11.40 -3.37
C ILE A 185 7.79 11.51 -2.18
N GLU A 186 6.57 11.01 -2.33
CA GLU A 186 5.57 10.94 -1.27
C GLU A 186 5.14 9.48 -1.10
N LEU A 187 5.15 9.02 0.15
CA LEU A 187 4.51 7.78 0.57
C LEU A 187 3.22 8.13 1.31
N ARG A 188 2.10 7.55 0.90
CA ARG A 188 0.79 7.74 1.51
C ARG A 188 0.23 6.39 1.92
N VAL A 189 -0.16 6.22 3.18
CA VAL A 189 -1.04 5.11 3.57
C VAL A 189 -2.46 5.61 3.41
N CYS A 190 -3.27 4.88 2.67
CA CYS A 190 -4.63 5.23 2.26
C CYS A 190 -5.60 4.08 2.59
N GLY A 191 -6.88 4.43 2.66
CA GLY A 191 -8.00 3.51 2.57
C GLY A 191 -9.31 4.26 2.47
N ASP A 192 -10.32 3.67 1.86
CA ASP A 192 -11.56 4.35 1.48
C ASP A 192 -12.64 4.34 2.58
N GLU A 193 -12.42 3.57 3.64
CA GLU A 193 -13.18 3.58 4.88
C GLU A 193 -12.38 4.14 6.08
N GLY A 194 -13.09 4.21 7.22
CA GLY A 194 -12.53 4.65 8.49
C GLY A 194 -11.53 3.66 9.07
N THR A 195 -10.51 4.19 9.76
CA THR A 195 -9.38 3.44 10.36
C THR A 195 -9.74 2.40 11.44
N SER A 196 -11.00 2.31 11.84
CA SER A 196 -11.51 1.23 12.70
C SER A 196 -12.00 0.01 11.92
N ASN A 197 -12.35 0.19 10.64
CA ASN A 197 -12.77 -0.86 9.71
C ASN A 197 -11.56 -1.46 9.02
N GLU A 198 -10.63 -0.64 8.52
CA GLU A 198 -9.44 -1.11 7.80
C GLU A 198 -8.26 -0.16 7.99
N ASP A 199 -7.05 -0.69 7.94
CA ASP A 199 -5.85 0.12 7.77
C ASP A 199 -4.73 -0.76 7.19
N VAL A 200 -3.67 -0.11 6.69
CA VAL A 200 -2.50 -0.83 6.18
C VAL A 200 -1.22 -0.27 6.79
N PRO A 201 -0.94 -0.55 8.08
CA PRO A 201 0.21 0.02 8.76
C PRO A 201 1.54 -0.45 8.16
N VAL A 202 2.45 0.49 7.91
CA VAL A 202 3.78 0.24 7.35
C VAL A 202 4.83 0.17 8.44
N SER A 203 5.62 -0.89 8.45
CA SER A 203 6.73 -1.07 9.41
C SER A 203 8.09 -0.68 8.84
N TYR A 204 8.24 -0.79 7.52
CA TYR A 204 9.50 -0.56 6.85
C TYR A 204 9.25 -0.04 5.43
N TYR A 205 10.10 0.88 4.99
CA TYR A 205 10.20 1.27 3.59
C TYR A 205 11.62 1.73 3.29
N GLU A 206 12.09 1.45 2.08
CA GLU A 206 13.26 2.07 1.50
C GLU A 206 12.96 2.47 0.06
N ILE A 207 13.35 3.68 -0.32
CA ILE A 207 13.07 4.25 -1.63
C ILE A 207 14.34 4.94 -2.12
N TYR A 208 14.74 4.62 -3.34
CA TYR A 208 15.92 5.12 -4.01
C TYR A 208 15.52 5.79 -5.32
N VAL A 209 16.26 6.84 -5.67
CA VAL A 209 16.10 7.57 -6.93
C VAL A 209 17.43 7.58 -7.68
N GLN A 210 17.38 7.45 -9.00
CA GLN A 210 18.56 7.45 -9.89
C GLN A 210 18.32 8.30 -11.13
#